data_AF-A0A951E2C5-F1
#
_entry.id   AF-A0A951E2C5-F1
#
_cell.length_a   1.000
_cell.length_b   1.000
_cell.length_c   1.000
_cell.angle_alpha   90.00
_cell.angle_beta   90.00
_cell.angle_gamma   90.00
#
_symmetry.space_group_name_H-M   'P 1'
#
loop_
_entity.id
_entity.type
_entity.pdbx_description
1 polymer ?
#
loop_
_entity_poly.entity_id
_entity_poly.type
_entity_poly.pdbx_seq_one_letter_code
_entity_poly.pdbx_strand_id
1 'polypeptide(L)'
;MEQRLSVILIAHNEEQAIGPMLKGLLSSYDREILEVIVVDDASKDRTAEIVRDWAKGNPKIRLIQRTPPCGVGRALKTGFGNINPQSEYALTMDCDFVENIAQVRGLLNAIEEQDCDGVIGSRFVQGGKVVGYPLLKRLMNRLFHMIVRTLFQI
;
A
#
# COMPACT_ATOMS: atom_id res chain seq x y z
N MET A 1 -16.41 -6.64 12.19
CA MET A 1 -14.96 -6.63 12.41
C MET A 1 -14.63 -5.38 13.19
N GLU A 2 -13.83 -5.52 14.23
CA GLU A 2 -13.29 -4.38 14.98
C GLU A 2 -12.23 -3.66 14.12
N GLN A 3 -11.93 -2.41 14.48
CA GLN A 3 -10.87 -1.63 13.85
C GLN A 3 -9.52 -2.22 14.26
N ARG A 4 -8.87 -2.96 13.35
CA ARG A 4 -7.61 -3.68 13.64
C ARG A 4 -6.56 -3.55 12.54
N LEU A 5 -6.88 -2.84 11.44
CA LEU A 5 -6.01 -2.69 10.27
C LEU A 5 -5.35 -1.31 10.23
N SER A 6 -4.02 -1.28 10.17
CA SER A 6 -3.27 -0.09 9.76
C SER A 6 -2.94 -0.14 8.28
N VAL A 7 -3.36 0.87 7.53
CA VAL A 7 -3.02 1.01 6.12
C VAL A 7 -1.87 1.99 5.98
N ILE A 8 -0.77 1.56 5.39
CA ILE A 8 0.38 2.39 5.05
C ILE A 8 0.31 2.74 3.56
N LEU A 9 0.14 4.03 3.29
CA LEU A 9 0.18 4.61 1.95
C LEU A 9 1.51 5.31 1.76
N ILE A 10 2.25 4.94 0.71
CA ILE A 10 3.47 5.65 0.31
C ILE A 10 3.08 6.62 -0.79
N ALA A 11 3.52 7.88 -0.65
CA ALA A 11 3.20 8.90 -1.63
C ALA A 11 4.44 9.73 -2.02
N HIS A 12 4.63 9.95 -3.31
CA HIS A 12 5.59 10.92 -3.84
C HIS A 12 5.03 11.59 -5.09
N ASN A 13 4.55 12.82 -4.95
CA ASN A 13 3.82 13.57 -5.97
C ASN A 13 2.53 12.88 -6.45
N GLU A 14 1.65 12.57 -5.49
CA GLU A 14 0.39 11.84 -5.65
C GLU A 14 -0.85 12.74 -5.52
N GLU A 15 -0.75 14.05 -5.79
CA GLU A 15 -1.85 14.99 -5.52
C GLU A 15 -3.18 14.62 -6.21
N GLN A 16 -3.12 13.92 -7.34
CA GLN A 16 -4.29 13.47 -8.08
C GLN A 16 -4.91 12.18 -7.51
N ALA A 17 -4.08 11.29 -6.94
CA ALA A 17 -4.48 9.96 -6.52
C ALA A 17 -4.79 9.87 -5.01
N ILE A 18 -4.08 10.62 -4.16
CA ILE A 18 -4.14 10.47 -2.71
C ILE A 18 -5.54 10.77 -2.13
N GLY A 19 -6.24 11.78 -2.65
CA GLY A 19 -7.60 12.10 -2.23
C GLY A 19 -8.62 10.99 -2.55
N PRO A 20 -8.73 10.57 -3.82
CA PRO A 20 -9.54 9.40 -4.21
C PRO A 20 -9.18 8.12 -3.44
N MET A 21 -7.89 7.88 -3.20
CA MET A 21 -7.39 6.73 -2.43
C MET A 21 -7.92 6.72 -1.00
N LEU A 22 -7.75 7.84 -0.26
CA LEU A 22 -8.27 8.00 1.09
C LEU A 22 -9.79 7.83 1.14
N LYS A 23 -10.51 8.48 0.21
CA LYS A 23 -11.97 8.35 0.10
C LYS A 23 -12.40 6.90 -0.12
N GLY A 24 -11.75 6.19 -1.04
CA GLY A 24 -12.10 4.82 -1.39
C GLY A 24 -11.85 3.84 -0.26
N LEU A 25 -10.71 3.94 0.44
CA LEU A 25 -10.41 3.12 1.61
C LEU A 25 -11.41 3.33 2.72
N LEU A 26 -11.63 4.60 3.10
CA LEU A 26 -12.50 4.92 4.22
C LEU A 26 -13.96 4.59 3.90
N SER A 27 -14.43 4.79 2.67
CA SER A 27 -15.81 4.39 2.32
C SER A 27 -16.01 2.88 2.27
N SER A 28 -14.99 2.10 1.90
CA SER A 28 -15.11 0.66 1.70
C SER A 28 -14.79 -0.16 2.95
N TYR A 29 -13.92 0.37 3.84
CA TYR A 29 -13.31 -0.37 4.95
C TYR A 29 -13.24 0.43 6.25
N ASP A 30 -14.13 1.42 6.48
CA ASP A 30 -14.10 2.23 7.71
C ASP A 30 -14.12 1.38 9.00
N ARG A 31 -14.83 0.25 8.99
CA ARG A 31 -14.99 -0.57 10.20
C ARG A 31 -13.74 -1.37 10.53
N GLU A 32 -12.98 -1.74 9.52
CA GLU A 32 -11.74 -2.53 9.63
C GLU A 32 -10.53 -1.64 9.88
N ILE A 33 -10.50 -0.45 9.26
CA ILE A 33 -9.38 0.49 9.34
C ILE A 33 -9.37 1.17 10.71
N LEU A 34 -8.28 0.92 11.44
CA LEU A 34 -7.90 1.62 12.66
C LEU A 34 -7.23 2.95 12.33
N GLU A 35 -6.28 2.94 11.40
CA GLU A 35 -5.59 4.13 10.94
C GLU A 35 -5.13 4.01 9.49
N VAL A 36 -4.94 5.16 8.85
CA VAL A 36 -4.27 5.30 7.56
C VAL A 36 -3.06 6.20 7.75
N ILE A 37 -1.87 5.61 7.64
CA ILE A 37 -0.59 6.32 7.71
C ILE A 37 -0.17 6.64 6.29
N VAL A 38 -0.23 7.92 5.92
CA VAL A 38 0.34 8.41 4.66
C VAL A 38 1.76 8.87 4.90
N VAL A 39 2.72 8.18 4.28
CA VAL A 39 4.13 8.56 4.28
C VAL A 39 4.43 9.33 3.01
N ASP A 40 4.48 10.65 3.13
CA ASP A 40 4.88 11.57 2.06
C ASP A 40 6.41 11.59 1.94
N ASP A 41 6.94 11.03 0.86
CA ASP A 41 8.37 10.84 0.63
C ASP A 41 9.01 12.05 -0.09
N ALA A 42 8.89 13.22 0.53
CA ALA A 42 9.37 14.50 0.02
C ALA A 42 8.70 14.94 -1.31
N SER A 43 7.37 14.90 -1.37
CA SER A 43 6.62 15.47 -2.49
C SER A 43 6.87 16.98 -2.64
N LYS A 44 6.77 17.47 -3.87
CA LYS A 44 6.87 18.89 -4.24
C LYS A 44 5.53 19.47 -4.70
N ASP A 45 4.52 18.63 -4.84
CA ASP A 45 3.17 18.98 -5.24
C ASP A 45 2.25 19.15 -4.00
N ARG A 46 0.94 19.11 -4.19
CA ARG A 46 -0.04 19.32 -3.11
C ARG A 46 -0.38 18.06 -2.31
N THR A 47 0.34 16.95 -2.48
CA THR A 47 0.06 15.66 -1.80
C THR A 47 -0.13 15.83 -0.30
N ALA A 48 0.86 16.41 0.39
CA ALA A 48 0.79 16.60 1.83
C ALA A 48 -0.29 17.59 2.27
N GLU A 49 -0.56 18.63 1.49
CA GLU A 49 -1.67 19.57 1.75
C GLU A 49 -3.00 18.81 1.77
N ILE A 50 -3.26 18.01 0.73
CA ILE A 50 -4.48 17.23 0.59
C ILE A 50 -4.65 16.27 1.78
N VAL A 51 -3.60 15.55 2.17
CA VAL A 51 -3.67 14.62 3.31
C VAL A 51 -3.96 15.37 4.61
N ARG A 52 -3.34 16.54 4.85
CA ARG A 52 -3.63 17.34 6.05
C ARG A 52 -5.09 17.77 6.11
N ASP A 53 -5.67 18.15 4.97
CA ASP A 53 -7.08 18.53 4.92
C ASP A 53 -8.01 17.36 5.21
N TRP A 54 -7.71 16.17 4.68
CA TRP A 54 -8.43 14.95 5.04
C TRP A 54 -8.29 14.60 6.53
N ALA A 55 -7.10 14.76 7.11
CA ALA A 55 -6.85 14.48 8.52
C ALA A 55 -7.62 15.40 9.48
N LYS A 56 -7.94 16.65 9.08
CA LYS A 56 -8.81 17.53 9.87
C LYS A 56 -10.22 16.97 10.05
N GLY A 57 -10.72 16.26 9.03
CA GLY A 57 -12.07 15.68 9.02
C GLY A 57 -12.12 14.23 9.51
N ASN A 58 -10.98 13.54 9.64
CA ASN A 58 -10.94 12.15 10.05
C ASN A 58 -9.70 11.84 10.91
N PRO A 59 -9.87 11.53 12.21
CA PRO A 59 -8.76 11.30 13.13
C PRO A 59 -7.98 10.01 12.84
N LYS A 60 -8.49 9.11 11.99
CA LYS A 60 -7.78 7.90 11.57
C LYS A 60 -6.61 8.20 10.63
N ILE A 61 -6.59 9.37 9.99
CA ILE A 61 -5.58 9.70 8.97
C ILE A 61 -4.39 10.41 9.63
N ARG A 62 -3.20 9.88 9.41
CA ARG A 62 -1.94 10.43 9.91
C ARG A 62 -1.00 10.69 8.74
N LEU A 63 -0.47 11.91 8.67
CA LEU A 63 0.56 12.28 7.70
C LEU A 63 1.94 12.21 8.35
N ILE A 64 2.88 11.53 7.71
CA ILE A 64 4.31 11.56 8.04
C ILE A 64 5.05 12.08 6.83
N GLN A 65 5.62 13.28 6.95
CA GLN A 65 6.43 13.87 5.88
C GLN A 65 7.90 13.56 6.10
N ARG A 66 8.50 12.90 5.11
CA ARG A 66 9.93 12.61 5.09
C ARG A 66 10.67 13.69 4.33
N THR A 67 11.91 13.94 4.75
CA THR A 67 12.87 14.74 3.99
C THR A 67 13.75 13.83 3.11
N PRO A 68 14.36 14.38 2.05
CA PRO A 68 15.29 13.62 1.21
C PRO A 68 16.42 12.96 2.02
N PRO A 69 16.99 11.84 1.54
CA PRO A 69 16.71 11.25 0.22
C PRO A 69 15.43 10.39 0.21
N CYS A 70 14.75 10.46 -0.94
CA CYS A 70 13.58 9.63 -1.25
C CYS A 70 13.97 8.14 -1.36
N GLY A 71 12.98 7.26 -1.23
CA GLY A 71 13.10 5.83 -1.47
C GLY A 71 11.94 5.06 -0.82
N VAL A 72 11.25 4.25 -1.63
CA VAL A 72 10.12 3.41 -1.20
C VAL A 72 10.45 2.56 0.03
N GLY A 73 11.61 1.90 0.06
CA GLY A 73 12.02 1.10 1.22
C GLY A 73 12.21 1.92 2.50
N ARG A 74 12.68 3.18 2.39
CA ARG A 74 12.80 4.09 3.53
C ARG A 74 11.42 4.56 3.98
N ALA A 75 10.51 4.83 3.04
CA ALA A 75 9.14 5.22 3.34
C ALA A 75 8.37 4.09 4.02
N LEU A 76 8.49 2.85 3.52
CA LEU A 76 7.97 1.64 4.18
C LEU A 76 8.49 1.52 5.61
N LYS A 77 9.81 1.60 5.80
CA LYS A 77 10.41 1.53 7.14
C LYS A 77 9.82 2.59 8.08
N THR A 78 9.63 3.81 7.59
CA THR A 78 8.99 4.88 8.36
C THR A 78 7.53 4.55 8.68
N GLY A 79 6.75 4.05 7.71
CA GLY A 79 5.36 3.66 7.92
C GLY A 79 5.22 2.55 8.96
N PHE A 80 5.92 1.43 8.76
CA PHE A 80 5.91 0.30 9.70
C PHE A 80 6.36 0.71 11.12
N GLY A 81 7.37 1.57 11.23
CA GLY A 81 7.85 2.06 12.53
C GLY A 81 6.88 2.99 13.27
N ASN A 82 5.77 3.40 12.65
CA ASN A 82 4.78 4.32 13.21
C ASN A 82 3.36 3.74 13.34
N ILE A 83 3.20 2.44 13.08
CA ILE A 83 1.95 1.71 13.26
C ILE A 83 1.50 1.79 14.73
N ASN A 84 0.19 1.94 14.93
CA ASN A 84 -0.46 1.85 16.22
C ASN A 84 -0.23 0.43 16.81
N PRO A 85 0.31 0.31 18.04
CA PRO A 85 0.54 -0.99 18.69
C PRO A 85 -0.70 -1.88 18.85
N GLN A 86 -1.91 -1.32 18.72
CA GLN A 86 -3.18 -2.05 18.78
C GLN A 86 -3.58 -2.71 17.46
N SER A 87 -2.82 -2.48 16.39
CA SER A 87 -3.10 -3.03 15.07
C SER A 87 -2.75 -4.51 15.04
N GLU A 88 -3.68 -5.33 14.56
CA GLU A 88 -3.46 -6.76 14.33
C GLU A 88 -2.85 -6.99 12.95
N TYR A 89 -3.26 -6.17 11.97
CA TYR A 89 -2.82 -6.28 10.58
C TYR A 89 -2.23 -4.98 10.07
N ALA A 90 -1.24 -5.10 9.19
CA ALA A 90 -0.66 -4.00 8.44
C ALA A 90 -0.79 -4.26 6.95
N LEU A 91 -1.33 -3.29 6.21
CA LEU A 91 -1.46 -3.34 4.77
C LEU A 91 -0.67 -2.20 4.14
N THR A 92 0.21 -2.54 3.20
CA THR A 92 0.93 -1.54 2.40
C THR A 92 0.35 -1.49 1.00
N MET A 93 0.13 -0.29 0.46
CA MET A 93 -0.24 -0.10 -0.94
C MET A 93 0.29 1.23 -1.48
N ASP A 94 0.52 1.27 -2.79
CA ASP A 94 0.83 2.51 -3.51
C ASP A 94 -0.45 3.31 -3.77
N CYS A 95 -0.34 4.65 -3.85
CA CYS A 95 -1.50 5.53 -4.04
C CYS A 95 -2.07 5.53 -5.46
N ASP A 96 -1.26 5.13 -6.45
CA ASP A 96 -1.61 5.11 -7.88
C ASP A 96 -2.76 4.15 -8.24
N PHE A 97 -3.01 3.12 -7.41
CA PHE A 97 -3.89 2.01 -7.76
C PHE A 97 -5.20 2.00 -6.98
N VAL A 98 -5.98 3.06 -7.11
CA VAL A 98 -7.32 3.19 -6.46
C VAL A 98 -8.23 2.02 -6.86
N GLU A 99 -8.10 1.46 -8.06
CA GLU A 99 -8.84 0.30 -8.53
C GLU A 99 -8.56 -0.99 -7.73
N ASN A 100 -7.40 -1.06 -7.05
CA ASN A 100 -7.02 -2.21 -6.25
C ASN A 100 -7.65 -2.19 -4.86
N ILE A 101 -8.36 -1.13 -4.46
CA ILE A 101 -9.06 -1.05 -3.16
C ILE A 101 -9.99 -2.25 -2.96
N ALA A 102 -10.71 -2.66 -4.00
CA ALA A 102 -11.61 -3.82 -3.93
C ALA A 102 -10.89 -5.14 -3.60
N GLN A 103 -9.60 -5.25 -3.89
CA GLN A 103 -8.80 -6.45 -3.62
C GLN A 103 -8.43 -6.59 -2.13
N VAL A 104 -8.50 -5.51 -1.35
CA VAL A 104 -8.16 -5.52 0.09
C VAL A 104 -9.01 -6.53 0.85
N ARG A 105 -10.30 -6.67 0.50
CA ARG A 105 -11.18 -7.69 1.10
C ARG A 105 -10.63 -9.10 0.90
N GLY A 106 -10.15 -9.41 -0.31
CA GLY A 106 -9.57 -10.72 -0.61
C GLY A 106 -8.32 -11.02 0.20
N LEU A 107 -7.49 -10.00 0.46
CA LEU A 107 -6.30 -10.13 1.30
C LEU A 107 -6.66 -10.37 2.76
N LEU A 108 -7.64 -9.61 3.29
CA LEU A 108 -8.11 -9.77 4.67
C LEU A 108 -8.77 -11.14 4.89
N ASN A 109 -9.60 -11.60 3.96
CA ASN A 109 -10.20 -12.92 4.07
C ASN A 109 -9.12 -14.01 4.01
N ALA A 110 -8.14 -13.89 3.10
CA ALA A 110 -7.09 -14.89 2.97
C ALA A 110 -6.22 -15.00 4.24
N ILE A 111 -5.87 -13.87 4.87
CA ILE A 111 -5.03 -13.89 6.08
C ILE A 111 -5.80 -14.48 7.27
N GLU A 112 -7.09 -14.16 7.41
CA GLU A 112 -7.95 -14.66 8.49
C GLU A 112 -8.31 -16.15 8.31
N GLU A 113 -8.64 -16.56 7.08
CA GLU A 113 -9.10 -17.94 6.79
C GLU A 113 -7.95 -18.95 6.76
N GLN A 114 -6.75 -18.54 6.32
CA GLN A 114 -5.60 -19.44 6.20
C GLN A 114 -4.66 -19.40 7.40
N ASP A 115 -4.93 -18.53 8.38
CA ASP A 115 -4.12 -18.35 9.60
C ASP A 115 -2.63 -18.22 9.28
N CYS A 116 -2.31 -17.32 8.35
CA CYS A 116 -0.96 -17.15 7.81
C CYS A 116 -0.34 -15.81 8.26
N ASP A 117 0.99 -15.77 8.35
CA ASP A 117 1.72 -14.57 8.79
C ASP A 117 1.72 -13.42 7.76
N GLY A 118 1.32 -13.68 6.51
CA GLY A 118 1.31 -12.65 5.48
C GLY A 118 0.71 -13.10 4.15
N VAL A 119 0.09 -12.14 3.46
CA VAL A 119 -0.56 -12.33 2.16
C VAL A 119 -0.05 -11.30 1.17
N ILE A 120 0.20 -11.71 -0.07
CA ILE A 120 0.69 -10.84 -1.14
C ILE A 120 -0.31 -10.83 -2.30
N GLY A 121 -0.78 -9.63 -2.67
CA GLY A 121 -1.51 -9.44 -3.92
C GLY A 121 -0.58 -9.64 -5.13
N SER A 122 -0.78 -10.73 -5.88
CA SER A 122 0.08 -11.07 -7.02
C SER A 122 -0.66 -11.07 -8.35
N ARG A 123 -0.06 -10.42 -9.35
CA ARG A 123 -0.54 -10.39 -10.74
C ARG A 123 -0.08 -11.60 -11.56
N PHE A 124 0.85 -12.39 -11.04
CA PHE A 124 1.53 -13.47 -11.77
C PHE A 124 1.13 -14.88 -11.33
N VAL A 125 0.28 -15.01 -10.32
CA VAL A 125 -0.29 -16.29 -9.87
C VAL A 125 -1.55 -16.64 -10.66
N GLN A 126 -1.99 -17.90 -10.53
CA GLN A 126 -3.23 -18.37 -11.15
C GLN A 126 -4.42 -17.48 -10.72
N GLY A 127 -5.22 -17.02 -11.69
CA GLY A 127 -6.30 -16.05 -11.45
C GLY A 127 -5.88 -14.58 -11.51
N GLY A 128 -4.59 -14.28 -11.42
CA GLY A 128 -4.03 -12.94 -11.65
C GLY A 128 -4.14 -12.50 -13.10
N LYS A 129 -4.36 -11.20 -13.33
CA LYS A 129 -4.38 -10.60 -14.67
C LYS A 129 -3.29 -9.56 -14.80
N VAL A 130 -2.56 -9.62 -15.92
CA VAL A 130 -1.63 -8.57 -16.34
C VAL A 130 -2.16 -7.96 -17.63
N VAL A 131 -2.74 -6.76 -17.54
CA VAL A 131 -3.33 -6.06 -18.69
C VAL A 131 -2.28 -5.11 -19.29
N GLY A 132 -2.17 -5.08 -20.62
CA GLY A 132 -1.32 -4.10 -21.33
C GLY A 132 0.20 -4.26 -21.13
N TYR A 133 0.67 -5.44 -20.71
CA TYR A 133 2.10 -5.65 -20.42
C TYR A 133 2.91 -5.97 -21.67
N PRO A 134 3.92 -5.15 -22.04
CA PRO A 134 4.74 -5.42 -23.23
C PRO A 134 5.43 -6.78 -23.16
N LEU A 135 5.43 -7.53 -24.27
CA LEU A 135 6.00 -8.88 -24.34
C LEU A 135 7.50 -8.91 -23.97
N LEU A 136 8.27 -7.93 -24.44
CA LEU A 136 9.69 -7.80 -24.12
C LEU A 136 9.89 -7.60 -22.61
N LYS A 137 9.08 -6.75 -21.98
CA LYS A 137 9.11 -6.53 -20.53
C LYS A 137 8.80 -7.83 -19.77
N ARG A 138 7.89 -8.67 -20.30
CA ARG A 138 7.55 -9.98 -19.70
C ARG A 138 8.72 -10.95 -19.77
N LEU A 139 9.40 -10.99 -20.91
CA LEU A 139 10.59 -11.82 -21.08
C LEU A 139 11.72 -11.39 -20.13
N MET A 140 12.02 -10.09 -20.08
CA MET A 140 13.05 -9.56 -19.17
C MET A 140 12.74 -9.85 -17.71
N ASN A 141 11.49 -9.72 -17.29
CA ASN A 141 11.08 -10.01 -15.92
C ASN A 141 11.31 -11.50 -15.57
N ARG A 142 10.97 -12.42 -16.48
CA ARG A 142 11.22 -13.86 -16.29
C ARG A 142 12.71 -14.20 -16.26
N LEU A 143 13.52 -13.58 -17.11
CA LEU A 143 14.98 -13.77 -17.11
C LEU A 143 15.59 -13.27 -15.80
N PHE A 144 15.18 -12.09 -15.32
CA PHE A 144 15.64 -11.58 -14.04
C PHE A 144 15.26 -12.51 -12.88
N HIS A 145 14.01 -13.00 -12.85
CA HIS A 145 13.58 -14.00 -11.86
C HIS A 145 14.43 -15.27 -11.90
N MET A 146 14.77 -15.78 -13.09
CA MET A 146 15.63 -16.96 -13.24
C MET A 146 17.03 -16.68 -12.67
N ILE A 147 17.61 -15.51 -12.96
CA ILE A 147 18.93 -15.12 -12.46
C ILE A 147 18.91 -15.04 -10.92
N VAL A 148 17.93 -14.35 -10.35
CA VAL A 148 17.80 -14.22 -8.88
C VAL A 148 17.65 -15.60 -8.23
N ARG A 149 16.78 -16.45 -8.77
CA ARG A 149 16.58 -17.81 -8.27
C ARG A 149 17.84 -18.67 -8.36
N THR A 150 18.63 -18.51 -9.41
CA THR A 150 19.89 -19.25 -9.58
C THR A 150 20.98 -18.75 -8.63
N LEU A 151 21.09 -17.43 -8.44
CA LEU A 151 22.12 -16.81 -7.60
C LEU A 151 21.84 -16.97 -6.10
N PHE A 152 20.58 -16.83 -5.69
CA PHE A 152 20.16 -16.81 -4.29
C PHE A 152 19.48 -18.10 -3.83
N GLN A 153 19.31 -19.09 -4.72
CA GLN A 153 18.72 -20.41 -4.43
C GLN A 153 17.30 -20.37 -3.81
N ILE A 154 16.51 -19.37 -4.19
CA ILE A 154 15.11 -19.14 -3.77
C ILE A 154 14.15 -19.31 -4.94
#